data_AF-A0A2W6YIP1-F1
#
_entry.id   AF-A0A2W6YIP1-F1
#
_cell.length_a   1.000
_cell.length_b   1.000
_cell.length_c   1.000
_cell.angle_alpha   90.00
_cell.angle_beta   90.00
_cell.angle_gamma   90.00
#
_symmetry.space_group_name_H-M   'P 1'
#
loop_
_entity.id
_entity.type
_entity.pdbx_description
1 polymer ?
#
loop_
_entity_poly.entity_id
_entity_poly.type
_entity_poly.pdbx_seq_one_letter_code
_entity_poly.pdbx_strand_id
1 'polypeptide(L)'
;MKNLYNKGKYRSFEYAKHLRPFLKRIGNKKWRKTEKLEIENQLNDFVRFQKARKKKQFKIWVKITTEDNVRKYSEYKNFYSEKSFQDSIKRNSVTHFFILKNKKNENKNNR
;
A
#
# COMPACT_ATOMS: atom_id res chain seq x y z
N MET A 1 -19.35 -13.99 40.24
CA MET A 1 -19.75 -13.98 38.81
C MET A 1 -18.59 -14.47 37.96
N LYS A 2 -18.77 -15.52 37.13
CA LYS A 2 -17.70 -16.07 36.27
C LYS A 2 -17.65 -15.29 34.94
N ASN A 3 -16.54 -14.63 34.64
CA ASN A 3 -16.33 -13.84 33.41
C ASN A 3 -16.59 -14.68 32.15
N LEU A 4 -17.64 -14.32 31.39
CA LEU A 4 -18.08 -15.00 30.18
C LEU A 4 -17.06 -14.87 29.02
N TYR A 5 -16.30 -13.77 29.01
CA TYR A 5 -15.33 -13.41 27.98
C TYR A 5 -14.09 -14.33 27.88
N ASN A 6 -13.97 -15.34 28.75
CA ASN A 6 -12.78 -16.19 28.86
C ASN A 6 -12.99 -17.67 28.50
N LYS A 7 -14.13 -18.07 27.92
CA LYS A 7 -14.47 -19.49 27.67
C LYS A 7 -14.39 -19.91 26.19
N GLY A 8 -13.24 -19.73 25.56
CA GLY A 8 -12.95 -20.41 24.28
C GLY A 8 -12.39 -21.82 24.51
N LYS A 9 -12.68 -22.77 23.61
CA LYS A 9 -12.21 -24.18 23.61
C LYS A 9 -10.69 -24.36 23.77
N TYR A 10 -9.92 -23.28 23.59
CA TYR A 10 -8.46 -23.29 23.55
C TYR A 10 -7.79 -22.38 24.60
N ARG A 11 -8.54 -21.79 25.56
CA ARG A 11 -7.89 -20.90 26.54
C ARG A 11 -7.23 -21.69 27.66
N SER A 12 -5.92 -21.60 27.60
CA SER A 12 -4.81 -21.96 28.47
C SER A 12 -4.92 -21.75 29.99
N PHE A 13 -6.11 -21.81 30.62
CA PHE A 13 -6.20 -21.61 32.07
C PHE A 13 -6.01 -22.92 32.86
N GLU A 14 -6.46 -24.06 32.33
CA GLU A 14 -6.20 -25.38 32.94
C GLU A 14 -5.27 -26.22 32.08
N TYR A 15 -5.58 -26.37 30.78
CA TYR A 15 -4.84 -27.26 29.86
C TYR A 15 -3.42 -26.80 29.52
N ALA A 16 -3.03 -25.57 29.85
CA ALA A 16 -1.73 -25.02 29.47
C ALA A 16 -0.88 -24.58 30.66
N LYS A 17 -1.30 -24.83 31.90
CA LYS A 17 -0.50 -24.43 33.08
C LYS A 17 0.92 -24.99 33.00
N HIS A 18 1.05 -26.25 32.59
CA HIS A 18 2.29 -26.99 32.38
C HIS A 18 3.11 -26.54 31.15
N LEU A 19 2.56 -25.73 30.25
CA LEU A 19 3.26 -25.26 29.07
C LEU A 19 4.21 -24.10 29.41
N ARG A 20 5.44 -24.17 28.88
CA ARG A 20 6.43 -23.08 28.97
C ARG A 20 5.89 -21.78 28.34
N PRO A 21 6.34 -20.59 28.81
CA PRO A 21 5.86 -19.29 28.32
C PRO A 21 5.90 -19.12 26.79
N PHE A 22 6.94 -19.66 26.15
CA PHE A 22 7.08 -19.62 24.69
C PHE A 22 5.95 -20.36 23.95
N LEU A 23 5.56 -21.54 24.44
CA LEU A 23 4.50 -22.35 23.84
C LEU A 23 3.13 -21.69 24.07
N LYS A 24 2.91 -21.08 25.23
CA LYS A 24 1.73 -20.25 25.51
C LYS A 24 1.62 -19.09 24.52
N ARG A 25 2.74 -18.41 24.23
CA ARG A 25 2.79 -17.31 23.25
C ARG A 25 2.41 -17.79 21.84
N ILE A 26 2.93 -18.93 21.40
CA ILE A 26 2.62 -19.49 20.08
C ILE A 26 1.15 -19.92 20.00
N GLY A 27 0.65 -20.63 21.02
CA GLY A 27 -0.76 -21.03 21.10
C GLY A 27 -1.71 -19.83 21.04
N ASN A 28 -1.43 -18.78 21.82
CA ASN A 28 -2.20 -17.55 21.82
C ASN A 28 -2.13 -16.81 20.47
N LYS A 29 -0.97 -16.81 19.81
CA LYS A 29 -0.82 -16.23 18.46
C LYS A 29 -1.65 -17.00 17.43
N LYS A 30 -1.65 -18.34 17.49
CA LYS A 30 -2.49 -19.19 16.63
C LYS A 30 -3.97 -18.93 16.89
N TRP A 31 -4.39 -18.87 18.16
CA TRP A 31 -5.77 -18.61 18.56
C TRP A 31 -6.29 -17.25 18.09
N ARG A 32 -5.51 -16.17 18.27
CA ARG A 32 -5.88 -14.84 17.74
C ARG A 32 -6.04 -14.85 16.23
N LYS A 33 -5.24 -15.66 15.52
CA LYS A 33 -5.32 -15.80 14.07
C LYS A 33 -6.58 -16.59 13.66
N THR A 34 -6.91 -17.67 14.37
CA THR A 34 -8.09 -18.49 14.07
C THR A 34 -9.38 -17.78 14.40
N GLU A 35 -9.50 -17.11 15.55
CA GLU A 35 -10.70 -16.33 15.88
C GLU A 35 -10.92 -15.18 14.92
N LYS A 36 -9.85 -14.45 14.57
CA LYS A 36 -9.95 -13.39 13.57
C LYS A 36 -10.45 -13.92 12.22
N LEU A 37 -9.94 -15.07 11.79
CA LEU A 37 -10.37 -15.72 10.55
C LEU A 37 -11.82 -16.18 10.64
N GLU A 38 -12.24 -16.76 11.77
CA GLU A 38 -13.61 -17.23 11.99
C GLU A 38 -14.61 -16.06 12.02
N ILE A 39 -14.27 -14.96 12.69
CA ILE A 39 -15.04 -13.71 12.67
C ILE A 39 -15.08 -13.12 11.25
N GLU A 40 -13.96 -13.08 10.53
CA GLU A 40 -13.91 -12.61 9.14
C GLU A 40 -14.76 -13.49 8.22
N ASN A 41 -14.79 -14.81 8.42
CA ASN A 41 -15.62 -15.74 7.66
C ASN A 41 -17.10 -15.53 7.95
N GLN A 42 -17.49 -15.46 9.23
CA GLN A 42 -18.86 -15.16 9.64
C GLN A 42 -19.34 -13.82 9.05
N LEU A 43 -18.51 -12.77 9.09
CA LEU A 43 -18.86 -11.46 8.51
C LEU A 43 -18.94 -11.49 6.97
N ASN A 44 -18.10 -12.28 6.29
CA ASN A 44 -18.14 -12.43 4.83
C ASN A 44 -19.37 -13.19 4.34
N ASP A 45 -19.92 -14.11 5.13
CA ASP A 45 -21.13 -14.86 4.79
C ASP A 45 -22.37 -13.95 4.75
N PHE A 46 -22.39 -12.86 5.52
CA PHE A 46 -23.50 -11.90 5.54
C PHE A 46 -23.31 -10.67 4.64
N VAL A 47 -22.07 -10.17 4.46
CA VAL A 47 -21.79 -9.00 3.63
C VAL A 47 -20.46 -9.17 2.88
N ARG A 48 -20.53 -9.38 1.56
CA ARG A 48 -19.35 -9.30 0.70
C ARG A 48 -18.95 -7.84 0.48
N PHE A 49 -18.05 -7.32 1.31
CA PHE A 49 -17.43 -6.02 1.06
C PHE A 49 -16.57 -6.10 -0.21
N GLN A 50 -17.11 -5.67 -1.35
CA GLN A 50 -16.33 -5.51 -2.56
C GLN A 50 -15.25 -4.45 -2.29
N LYS A 51 -13.99 -4.88 -2.21
CA LYS A 51 -12.87 -3.95 -2.09
C LYS A 51 -12.86 -3.04 -3.31
N ALA A 52 -13.12 -1.75 -3.12
CA ALA A 52 -13.09 -0.79 -4.19
C ALA A 52 -11.71 -0.82 -4.87
N ARG A 53 -11.70 -1.00 -6.19
CA ARG A 53 -10.47 -0.98 -6.98
C ARG A 53 -9.85 0.42 -6.85
N LYS A 54 -8.64 0.51 -6.28
CA LYS A 54 -7.90 1.78 -6.21
C LYS A 54 -7.71 2.33 -7.62
N LYS A 55 -8.06 3.61 -7.84
CA LYS A 55 -7.84 4.29 -9.11
C LYS A 55 -6.32 4.35 -9.38
N LYS A 56 -5.92 4.11 -10.63
CA LYS A 56 -4.52 4.25 -11.03
C LYS A 56 -4.11 5.72 -10.91
N GLN A 57 -2.99 5.99 -10.24
CA GLN A 57 -2.45 7.35 -10.12
C GLN A 57 -1.97 7.83 -11.49
N PHE A 58 -2.31 9.08 -11.85
CA PHE A 58 -1.80 9.72 -13.05
C PHE A 58 -0.29 9.94 -12.94
N LYS A 59 0.42 9.76 -14.06
CA LYS A 59 1.87 9.98 -14.16
C LYS A 59 2.14 11.12 -15.12
N ILE A 60 2.98 12.06 -14.70
CA ILE A 60 3.52 13.12 -15.55
C ILE A 60 4.75 12.54 -16.25
N TRP A 61 4.68 12.40 -17.58
CA TRP A 61 5.78 11.91 -18.40
C TRP A 61 6.56 13.09 -18.97
N VAL A 62 7.87 13.09 -18.80
CA VAL A 62 8.71 14.25 -19.14
C VAL A 62 10.03 13.78 -19.73
N LYS A 63 10.50 14.46 -20.76
CA LYS A 63 11.89 14.42 -21.19
C LYS A 63 12.63 15.61 -20.57
N ILE A 64 13.65 15.36 -19.76
CA ILE A 64 14.47 16.40 -19.12
C ILE A 64 15.85 16.37 -19.76
N THR A 65 16.33 17.54 -20.18
CA THR A 65 17.69 17.73 -20.69
C THR A 65 18.53 18.36 -19.60
N THR A 66 19.57 17.66 -19.21
CA THR A 66 20.56 18.10 -18.23
C THR A 66 21.86 18.42 -18.95
N GLU A 67 22.49 19.51 -18.54
CA GLU A 67 23.75 19.98 -19.09
C GLU A 67 24.72 20.16 -17.93
N ASP A 68 25.76 19.32 -17.94
CA ASP A 68 26.92 19.48 -17.08
C ASP A 68 28.04 20.13 -17.90
N ASN A 69 29.06 20.68 -17.26
CA ASN A 69 30.17 21.41 -17.92
C ASN A 69 30.86 20.64 -19.07
N VAL A 70 30.69 19.31 -19.13
CA VAL A 70 31.36 18.43 -20.09
C VAL A 70 30.38 17.85 -21.12
N ARG A 71 29.12 17.61 -20.76
CA ARG A 71 28.18 16.86 -21.61
C ARG A 71 26.74 17.29 -21.38
N LYS A 72 25.99 17.25 -22.48
CA LYS A 72 24.54 17.42 -22.49
C LYS A 72 23.87 16.09 -22.79
N TYR A 73 22.95 15.69 -21.92
CA TYR A 73 22.19 14.44 -22.10
C TYR A 73 20.71 14.66 -21.79
N SER A 74 19.87 13.80 -22.33
CA SER A 74 18.43 13.88 -22.15
C SER A 74 17.88 12.55 -21.62
N GLU A 75 17.06 12.62 -20.58
CA GLU A 75 16.47 11.46 -19.93
C GLU A 75 14.96 11.55 -19.90
N TYR A 76 14.30 10.40 -20.06
CA TYR A 76 12.85 10.29 -19.87
C TYR A 76 12.55 9.89 -18.43
N LYS A 77 11.74 10.68 -17.75
CA LYS A 77 11.36 10.49 -16.34
C LYS A 77 9.86 10.64 -16.13
N ASN A 78 9.37 9.93 -15.12
CA ASN A 78 7.97 9.91 -14.75
C ASN A 78 7.78 10.34 -13.30
N PHE A 79 6.83 11.24 -13.06
CA PHE A 79 6.53 11.77 -11.74
C PHE A 79 5.09 11.46 -11.34
N TYR A 80 4.88 11.19 -10.05
CA TYR A 80 3.57 10.87 -9.47
C TYR A 80 2.90 12.09 -8.81
N SER A 81 3.67 13.16 -8.56
CA SER A 81 3.19 14.40 -7.96
C SER A 81 3.81 15.60 -8.66
N GLU A 82 3.06 16.69 -8.71
CA GLU A 82 3.56 17.96 -9.25
C GLU A 82 4.77 18.47 -8.47
N LYS A 83 4.74 18.35 -7.13
CA LYS A 83 5.88 18.72 -6.28
C LYS A 83 7.18 18.02 -6.69
N SER A 84 7.15 16.70 -6.85
CA SER A 84 8.34 15.93 -7.26
C SER A 84 8.86 16.33 -8.64
N PHE A 85 7.96 16.71 -9.53
CA PHE A 85 8.31 17.21 -10.85
C PHE A 85 8.97 18.60 -10.78
N GLN A 86 8.38 19.54 -10.04
CA GLN A 86 8.95 20.87 -9.83
C GLN A 86 10.34 20.80 -9.17
N ASP A 87 10.50 19.97 -8.14
CA ASP A 87 11.79 19.77 -7.46
C ASP A 87 12.87 19.20 -8.40
N SER A 88 12.47 18.42 -9.41
CA SER A 88 13.41 17.91 -10.42
C SER A 88 13.82 18.97 -11.44
N ILE A 89 12.93 19.88 -11.82
CA ILE A 89 13.22 20.94 -12.82
C ILE A 89 14.02 22.08 -12.20
N LYS A 90 13.79 22.41 -10.93
CA LYS A 90 14.47 23.52 -10.23
C LYS A 90 15.99 23.35 -10.09
N ARG A 91 16.57 22.26 -10.58
CA ARG A 91 18.00 21.99 -10.50
C ARG A 91 18.74 22.85 -11.52
N ASN A 92 19.84 23.47 -11.10
CA ASN A 92 20.63 24.34 -11.98
C ASN A 92 21.21 23.64 -13.22
N SER A 93 21.40 22.31 -13.16
CA SER A 93 21.89 21.53 -14.29
C SER A 93 20.81 21.24 -15.34
N VAL A 94 19.54 21.55 -15.08
CA VAL A 94 18.44 21.31 -16.02
C VAL A 94 18.24 22.52 -16.92
N THR A 95 18.41 22.32 -18.22
CA THR A 95 18.27 23.39 -19.22
C THR A 95 16.87 23.41 -19.83
N HIS A 96 16.36 22.25 -20.23
CA HIS A 96 15.09 22.14 -20.96
C HIS A 96 14.27 20.95 -20.45
N PHE A 97 12.95 21.07 -20.53
CA PHE A 97 12.05 19.95 -20.31
C PHE A 97 10.89 19.96 -21.30
N PHE A 98 10.43 18.77 -21.68
CA PHE A 98 9.26 18.56 -22.54
C PHE A 98 8.27 17.64 -21.83
N ILE A 99 7.05 18.11 -21.64
CA ILE A 99 5.97 17.28 -21.10
C ILE A 99 5.38 16.44 -22.24
N LEU A 100 5.43 15.12 -22.09
CA LEU A 100 4.89 14.18 -23.06
C LEU A 100 3.38 14.02 -22.81
N LYS A 101 2.57 14.45 -23.78
CA LYS A 101 1.13 14.20 -23.74
C LYS A 101 0.86 12.73 -24.07
N ASN A 102 0.18 12.04 -23.16
CA ASN A 102 -0.37 10.71 -23.46
C ASN A 102 -1.63 10.89 -24.31
N LYS A 103 -1.62 10.38 -25.56
CA LYS A 103 -2.77 10.40 -26.50
C LYS A 103 -4.10 9.91 -25.89
N LYS A 104 -4.05 9.09 -24.83
CA LYS A 104 -5.24 8.59 -24.12
C LYS A 104 -6.03 9.67 -23.35
N ASN A 105 -5.40 10.79 -22.98
CA ASN A 105 -6.06 11.85 -22.21
C ASN A 105 -6.78 12.90 -23.09
N GLU A 106 -6.41 13.04 -24.36
CA GLU A 106 -7.06 13.99 -25.29
C GLU A 106 -8.51 13.60 -25.57
N ASN A 107 -8.79 12.30 -25.71
CA ASN A 107 -10.14 11.79 -25.97
C ASN A 107 -11.13 12.00 -24.82
N LYS A 108 -10.67 12.42 -23.63
CA LYS A 108 -11.51 12.58 -22.44
C LYS A 108 -11.95 14.02 -22.17
N ASN A 109 -11.28 15.00 -22.78
CA ASN A 109 -11.60 16.43 -22.63
C ASN A 109 -12.44 16.98 -23.81
N ASN A 110 -12.66 16.18 -24.86
CA ASN A 110 -13.48 16.52 -26.04
C ASN A 110 -14.88 15.86 -26.03
N ARG A 111 -15.38 15.46 -24.86
CA ARG A 111 -16.75 14.98 -24.63
C ARG A 111 -17.29 15.65 -23.39
#